data_AF-A0A257LNN4-F1
#
_entry.id   AF-A0A257LNN4-F1
#
_cell.length_a   1.000
_cell.length_b   1.000
_cell.length_c   1.000
_cell.angle_alpha   90.00
_cell.angle_beta   90.00
_cell.angle_gamma   90.00
#
_symmetry.space_group_name_H-M   'P 1'
#
loop_
_entity.id
_entity.type
_entity.pdbx_description
1 polymer ?
#
loop_
_entity_poly.entity_id
_entity_poly.type
_entity_poly.pdbx_seq_one_letter_code
_entity_poly.pdbx_strand_id
1 'polypeptide(L)'
;SSSASRWHECSHGTAFKTPWMNDAVYQLSCFMIMREPTVWRWSHTRHHTDTIIVGRDPEVAVMRPTVILKVIGMFFAVPQVWGATKSMLRHAAGRLSPDEADFIPEMERPKVYRTARIWLSIHLAVIALSIYIGSILPMWFVGPLPTMYGAGLHIITGLTQHSGLPEN
;
A
#
# COMPACT_ATOMS: atom_id res chain seq x y z
N SER A 1 -8.74 -8.63 1.62
CA SER A 1 -8.86 -8.64 0.14
C SER A 1 -7.87 -9.62 -0.46
N SER A 2 -8.23 -10.35 -1.52
CA SER A 2 -7.29 -11.24 -2.25
C SER A 2 -6.21 -10.48 -3.02
N SER A 3 -6.36 -9.17 -3.22
CA SER A 3 -5.31 -8.32 -3.77
C SER A 3 -4.06 -8.31 -2.89
N ALA A 4 -4.19 -8.58 -1.59
CA ALA A 4 -3.07 -8.62 -0.64
C ALA A 4 -2.03 -9.71 -0.97
N SER A 5 -2.46 -10.93 -1.33
CA SER A 5 -1.51 -11.96 -1.77
C SER A 5 -1.01 -11.67 -3.18
N ARG A 6 -1.88 -11.20 -4.06
CA ARG A 6 -1.51 -10.95 -5.47
C ARG A 6 -0.44 -9.88 -5.64
N TRP A 7 -0.51 -8.74 -4.93
CA TRP A 7 0.57 -7.74 -5.03
C TRP A 7 1.89 -8.32 -4.49
N HIS A 8 1.85 -9.08 -3.38
CA HIS A 8 3.05 -9.67 -2.76
C HIS A 8 3.72 -10.66 -3.73
N GLU A 9 3.01 -11.69 -4.16
CA GLU A 9 3.58 -12.75 -5.01
C GLU A 9 3.99 -12.21 -6.40
N CYS A 10 3.19 -11.31 -6.98
CA CYS A 10 3.54 -10.72 -8.27
C CYS A 10 4.69 -9.71 -8.16
N SER A 11 5.00 -9.19 -6.97
CA SER A 11 6.17 -8.32 -6.77
C SER A 11 7.48 -9.07 -6.91
N HIS A 12 7.49 -10.37 -6.57
CA HIS A 12 8.63 -11.28 -6.76
C HIS A 12 8.86 -11.65 -8.23
N GLY A 13 7.87 -11.43 -9.10
CA GLY A 13 7.98 -11.70 -10.55
C GLY A 13 7.92 -13.16 -10.94
N THR A 14 7.60 -14.06 -10.01
CA THR A 14 7.61 -15.51 -10.20
C THR A 14 6.23 -16.15 -10.24
N ALA A 15 5.16 -15.41 -9.92
CA ALA A 15 3.79 -15.93 -9.88
C ALA A 15 3.31 -16.42 -11.26
N PHE A 16 3.70 -15.73 -12.34
CA PHE A 16 3.41 -16.13 -13.72
C PHE A 16 4.69 -16.38 -14.51
N LYS A 17 4.66 -17.40 -15.39
CA LYS A 17 5.74 -17.67 -16.37
C LYS A 17 5.92 -16.51 -17.37
N THR A 18 4.83 -15.82 -17.71
CA THR A 18 4.83 -14.71 -18.66
C THR A 18 5.06 -13.39 -17.92
N PRO A 19 6.18 -12.68 -18.13
CA PRO A 19 6.59 -11.58 -17.26
C PRO A 19 5.57 -10.44 -17.13
N TRP A 20 4.98 -10.00 -18.24
CA TRP A 20 4.03 -8.87 -18.23
C TRP A 20 2.77 -9.14 -17.39
N MET A 21 2.39 -10.41 -17.20
CA MET A 21 1.23 -10.78 -16.39
C MET A 21 1.47 -10.49 -14.91
N ASN A 22 2.70 -10.73 -14.41
CA ASN A 22 3.07 -10.34 -13.05
C ASN A 22 2.90 -8.83 -12.88
N ASP A 23 3.43 -8.03 -13.81
CA ASP A 23 3.34 -6.57 -13.73
C ASP A 23 1.89 -6.07 -13.81
N ALA A 24 1.06 -6.62 -14.69
CA ALA A 24 -0.33 -6.23 -14.82
C ALA A 24 -1.14 -6.53 -13.53
N VAL A 25 -1.01 -7.75 -13.01
CA VAL A 25 -1.69 -8.16 -11.77
C VAL A 25 -1.14 -7.38 -10.57
N TYR A 26 0.15 -7.11 -10.53
CA TYR A 26 0.81 -6.30 -9.51
C TYR A 26 0.21 -4.90 -9.46
N GLN A 27 0.18 -4.19 -10.60
CA GLN A 27 -0.36 -2.82 -10.68
C GLN A 27 -1.82 -2.75 -10.26
N LEU A 28 -2.66 -3.66 -10.75
CA LEU A 28 -4.08 -3.70 -10.40
C LEU A 28 -4.27 -4.01 -8.91
N SER A 29 -3.56 -5.00 -8.39
CA SER A 29 -3.66 -5.40 -6.99
C SER A 29 -3.23 -4.27 -6.07
N CYS A 30 -2.11 -3.60 -6.38
CA CYS A 30 -1.64 -2.39 -5.72
C CYS A 30 -2.71 -1.30 -5.66
N PHE A 31 -3.33 -0.96 -6.79
CA PHE A 31 -4.37 0.07 -6.85
C PHE A 31 -5.58 -0.27 -5.97
N MET A 32 -6.05 -1.52 -6.01
CA MET A 32 -7.22 -1.98 -5.25
C MET A 32 -7.07 -1.87 -3.73
N ILE A 33 -5.85 -1.79 -3.20
CA ILE A 33 -5.58 -1.68 -1.75
C ILE A 33 -4.72 -0.46 -1.41
N MET A 34 -4.66 0.53 -2.31
CA MET A 34 -3.94 1.79 -2.13
C MET A 34 -2.44 1.62 -1.78
N ARG A 35 -1.77 0.62 -2.37
CA ARG A 35 -0.34 0.39 -2.21
C ARG A 35 0.42 0.88 -3.43
N GLU A 36 1.02 2.07 -3.36
CA GLU A 36 1.76 2.63 -4.51
C GLU A 36 2.87 1.67 -4.99
N PRO A 37 2.80 1.19 -6.25
CA PRO A 37 3.54 0.02 -6.72
C PRO A 37 5.05 0.21 -6.65
N THR A 38 5.57 1.39 -6.99
CA THR A 38 7.03 1.60 -6.93
C THR A 38 7.51 1.63 -5.48
N VAL A 39 6.81 2.35 -4.60
CA VAL A 39 7.15 2.44 -3.16
C VAL A 39 7.12 1.06 -2.54
N TRP A 40 6.03 0.30 -2.76
CA TRP A 40 5.86 -1.02 -2.15
C TRP A 40 6.81 -2.07 -2.68
N ARG A 41 7.23 -2.01 -3.95
CA ARG A 41 8.24 -2.94 -4.48
C ARG A 41 9.58 -2.76 -3.77
N TRP A 42 10.01 -1.51 -3.57
CA TRP A 42 11.27 -1.20 -2.89
C TRP A 42 11.18 -1.38 -1.37
N SER A 43 10.05 -1.03 -0.74
CA SER A 43 9.83 -1.33 0.68
C SER A 43 9.86 -2.82 0.94
N HIS A 44 9.28 -3.62 0.03
CA HIS A 44 9.22 -5.07 0.18
C HIS A 44 10.58 -5.73 -0.04
N THR A 45 11.35 -5.24 -1.01
CA THR A 45 12.75 -5.65 -1.20
C THR A 45 13.57 -5.35 0.06
N ARG A 46 13.37 -4.16 0.65
CA ARG A 46 14.02 -3.77 1.91
C ARG A 46 13.58 -4.65 3.08
N HIS A 47 12.28 -4.92 3.22
CA HIS A 47 11.73 -5.81 4.23
C HIS A 47 12.40 -7.19 4.18
N HIS A 48 12.52 -7.80 3.00
CA HIS A 48 13.20 -9.09 2.86
C HIS A 48 14.71 -9.06 3.11
N THR A 49 15.34 -7.91 2.98
CA THR A 49 16.78 -7.74 3.24
C THR A 49 17.06 -7.52 4.72
N ASP A 50 16.25 -6.68 5.37
CA ASP A 50 16.50 -6.13 6.71
C ASP A 50 15.35 -6.46 7.69
N THR A 51 14.70 -7.62 7.53
CA THR A 51 13.51 -8.01 8.32
C THR A 51 13.76 -7.84 9.82
N ILE A 52 12.85 -7.14 10.51
CA ILE A 52 12.89 -6.95 11.98
C ILE A 52 14.06 -6.08 12.49
N ILE A 53 14.86 -5.47 11.61
CA ILE A 53 15.89 -4.50 12.03
C ILE A 53 15.25 -3.14 12.30
N VAL A 54 15.41 -2.63 13.53
CA VAL A 54 14.79 -1.37 13.97
C VAL A 54 15.18 -0.21 13.05
N GLY A 55 14.18 0.54 12.58
CA GLY A 55 14.38 1.70 11.72
C GLY A 55 14.78 1.38 10.27
N ARG A 56 14.89 0.09 9.89
CA ARG A 56 15.22 -0.32 8.53
C ARG A 56 14.12 -1.09 7.82
N ASP A 57 13.28 -1.81 8.56
CA ASP A 57 12.15 -2.57 8.02
C ASP A 57 10.86 -1.72 8.02
N PRO A 58 10.40 -1.23 6.85
CA PRO A 58 9.21 -0.39 6.77
C PRO A 58 7.89 -1.19 6.86
N GLU A 59 7.92 -2.53 6.82
CA GLU A 59 6.71 -3.37 6.73
C GLU A 59 6.27 -3.98 8.06
N VAL A 60 7.02 -3.75 9.16
CA VAL A 60 6.62 -4.20 10.52
C VAL A 60 5.38 -3.42 10.98
N ALA A 61 4.23 -4.07 10.92
CA ALA A 61 2.95 -3.43 11.24
C ALA A 61 2.76 -3.16 12.74
N VAL A 62 3.29 -4.06 13.60
CA VAL A 62 3.13 -4.05 15.05
C VAL A 62 4.50 -4.20 15.73
N MET A 63 5.09 -3.05 16.04
CA MET A 63 6.31 -2.95 16.86
C MET A 63 6.00 -3.00 18.36
N ARG A 64 7.01 -3.29 19.18
CA ARG A 64 6.90 -3.22 20.64
C ARG A 64 7.20 -1.78 21.14
N PRO A 65 6.41 -1.21 22.07
CA PRO A 65 5.21 -1.77 22.68
C PRO A 65 3.97 -1.67 21.77
N THR A 66 3.15 -2.73 21.77
CA THR A 66 1.93 -2.80 20.96
C THR A 66 0.90 -1.78 21.43
N VAL A 67 0.45 -0.91 20.53
CA VAL A 67 -0.66 0.01 20.77
C VAL A 67 -1.97 -0.64 20.32
N ILE A 68 -2.76 -1.17 21.26
CA ILE A 68 -3.99 -1.95 20.97
C ILE A 68 -4.98 -1.17 20.10
N LEU A 69 -5.18 0.13 20.37
CA LEU A 69 -6.06 0.99 19.57
C LEU A 69 -5.61 1.09 18.11
N LYS A 70 -4.29 1.08 17.85
CA LYS A 70 -3.75 1.05 16.49
C LYS A 70 -4.14 -0.26 15.81
N VAL A 71 -4.02 -1.40 16.50
CA VAL A 71 -4.40 -2.72 15.97
C VAL A 71 -5.89 -2.79 15.64
N ILE A 72 -6.76 -2.25 16.50
CA ILE A 72 -8.20 -2.13 16.21
C ILE A 72 -8.43 -1.27 14.95
N GLY A 73 -7.76 -0.11 14.86
CA GLY A 73 -7.86 0.74 13.67
C GLY A 73 -7.39 0.05 12.38
N MET A 74 -6.33 -0.76 12.48
CA MET A 74 -5.81 -1.56 11.36
C MET A 74 -6.88 -2.51 10.82
N PHE A 75 -7.71 -3.11 11.68
CA PHE A 75 -8.79 -4.02 11.27
C PHE A 75 -9.75 -3.40 10.24
N PHE A 76 -9.93 -2.07 10.30
CA PHE A 76 -10.76 -1.29 9.37
C PHE A 76 -9.94 -0.52 8.32
N ALA A 77 -8.65 -0.85 8.18
CA ALA A 77 -7.65 -0.14 7.38
C ALA A 77 -7.54 1.38 7.61
N VAL A 78 -8.03 1.92 8.74
CA VAL A 78 -8.04 3.36 8.99
C VAL A 78 -6.63 3.97 8.91
N PRO A 79 -5.61 3.47 9.65
CA PRO A 79 -4.27 4.03 9.57
C PRO A 79 -3.61 3.79 8.20
N GLN A 80 -3.89 2.66 7.54
CA GLN A 80 -3.35 2.34 6.21
C GLN A 80 -3.86 3.31 5.15
N VAL A 81 -5.19 3.51 5.07
CA VAL A 81 -5.81 4.42 4.11
C VAL A 81 -5.39 5.86 4.38
N TRP A 82 -5.32 6.27 5.65
CA TRP A 82 -4.82 7.60 6.01
C TRP A 82 -3.36 7.81 5.60
N GLY A 83 -2.49 6.83 5.89
CA GLY A 83 -1.09 6.85 5.50
C GLY A 83 -0.88 6.86 3.99
N ALA A 84 -1.61 6.01 3.26
CA ALA A 84 -1.56 5.93 1.80
C ALA A 84 -2.06 7.22 1.15
N THR A 85 -3.13 7.82 1.67
CA THR A 85 -3.66 9.09 1.15
C THR A 85 -2.65 10.23 1.35
N LYS A 86 -2.07 10.37 2.55
CA LYS A 86 -1.03 11.37 2.82
C LYS A 86 0.19 11.19 1.93
N SER A 87 0.64 9.95 1.74
CA SER A 87 1.79 9.63 0.90
C SER A 87 1.49 9.93 -0.56
N MET A 88 0.35 9.50 -1.09
CA MET A 88 -0.09 9.78 -2.46
C MET A 88 -0.16 11.30 -2.74
N LEU A 89 -0.67 12.11 -1.81
CA LEU A 89 -0.69 13.57 -1.97
C LEU A 89 0.73 14.16 -2.00
N ARG A 90 1.61 13.71 -1.11
CA ARG A 90 3.03 14.13 -1.06
C ARG A 90 3.78 13.71 -2.32
N HIS A 91 3.59 12.50 -2.80
CA HIS A 91 4.16 11.97 -4.03
C HIS A 91 3.63 12.70 -5.27
N ALA A 92 2.33 13.04 -5.30
CA ALA A 92 1.76 13.82 -6.40
C ALA A 92 2.41 15.21 -6.49
N ALA A 93 2.77 15.80 -5.35
CA ALA A 93 3.55 17.03 -5.23
C ALA A 93 5.06 16.85 -5.54
N GLY A 94 5.51 15.64 -5.89
CA GLY A 94 6.89 15.36 -6.31
C GLY A 94 7.89 15.22 -5.16
N ARG A 95 7.44 14.84 -3.96
CA ARG A 95 8.29 14.71 -2.76
C ARG A 95 8.26 13.29 -2.20
N LEU A 96 9.41 12.79 -1.73
CA LEU A 96 9.51 11.57 -0.91
C LEU A 96 9.67 11.93 0.57
N SER A 97 9.32 11.01 1.47
CA SER A 97 9.79 11.10 2.86
C SER A 97 11.29 10.77 2.92
N PRO A 98 12.00 11.16 4.00
CA PRO A 98 13.38 10.73 4.20
C PRO A 98 13.55 9.21 4.15
N ASP A 99 12.65 8.46 4.79
CA ASP A 99 12.69 6.99 4.82
C ASP A 99 12.52 6.39 3.42
N GLU A 100 11.56 6.89 2.63
CA GLU A 100 11.37 6.45 1.24
C GLU A 100 12.56 6.81 0.35
N ALA A 101 13.20 7.95 0.59
CA ALA A 101 14.38 8.34 -0.15
C ALA A 101 15.60 7.43 0.13
N ASP A 102 15.65 6.80 1.32
CA ASP A 102 16.69 5.82 1.71
C ASP A 102 16.60 4.54 0.89
N PHE A 103 15.41 3.98 0.71
CA PHE A 103 15.23 2.69 0.04
C PHE A 103 14.80 2.76 -1.43
N ILE A 104 14.37 3.92 -1.95
CA ILE A 104 13.97 4.09 -3.36
C ILE A 104 15.11 4.71 -4.18
N PRO A 105 15.69 4.00 -5.15
CA PRO A 105 16.73 4.52 -6.03
C PRO A 105 16.27 5.75 -6.82
N GLU A 106 17.18 6.70 -7.06
CA GLU A 106 16.87 7.98 -7.69
C GLU A 106 16.18 7.85 -9.05
N MET A 107 16.62 6.88 -9.86
CA MET A 107 16.07 6.55 -11.17
C MET A 107 14.61 6.06 -11.13
N GLU A 108 14.14 5.55 -9.99
CA GLU A 108 12.78 5.04 -9.82
C GLU A 108 11.81 6.09 -9.27
N ARG A 109 12.31 7.16 -8.62
CA ARG A 109 11.50 8.23 -8.01
C ARG A 109 10.52 8.89 -8.99
N PRO A 110 10.85 9.15 -10.27
CA PRO A 110 9.88 9.68 -11.23
C PRO A 110 8.64 8.79 -11.43
N LYS A 111 8.78 7.47 -11.29
CA LYS A 111 7.64 6.53 -11.40
C LYS A 111 6.68 6.69 -10.21
N VAL A 112 7.21 6.90 -8.99
CA VAL A 112 6.39 7.18 -7.81
C VAL A 112 5.50 8.39 -8.06
N TYR A 113 6.09 9.51 -8.48
CA TYR A 113 5.34 10.76 -8.69
C TYR A 113 4.31 10.65 -9.81
N ARG A 114 4.67 10.00 -10.93
CA ARG A 114 3.74 9.77 -12.04
C ARG A 114 2.56 8.92 -11.59
N THR A 115 2.80 7.82 -10.89
CA THR A 115 1.74 6.94 -10.40
C THR A 115 0.83 7.66 -9.42
N ALA A 116 1.39 8.42 -8.48
CA ALA A 116 0.61 9.20 -7.52
C ALA A 116 -0.33 10.20 -8.20
N ARG A 117 0.13 10.91 -9.24
CA ARG A 117 -0.71 11.85 -10.02
C ARG A 117 -1.82 11.16 -10.79
N ILE A 118 -1.52 10.01 -11.42
CA ILE A 118 -2.53 9.20 -12.11
C ILE A 118 -3.59 8.72 -11.11
N TRP A 119 -3.15 8.13 -9.99
CA TRP A 119 -4.07 7.63 -8.97
C TRP A 119 -4.91 8.76 -8.38
N LEU A 120 -4.30 9.89 -8.03
CA LEU A 120 -5.03 11.05 -7.53
C LEU A 120 -6.09 11.53 -8.53
N SER A 121 -5.75 11.58 -9.82
CA SER A 121 -6.70 11.94 -10.88
C SER A 121 -7.87 10.96 -10.97
N ILE A 122 -7.62 9.65 -10.86
CA ILE A 122 -8.67 8.63 -10.84
C ILE A 122 -9.59 8.82 -9.61
N HIS A 123 -9.03 9.03 -8.42
CA HIS A 123 -9.82 9.25 -7.21
C HIS A 123 -10.69 10.50 -7.32
N LEU A 124 -10.12 11.61 -7.83
CA LEU A 124 -10.87 12.85 -8.06
C LEU A 124 -11.97 12.67 -9.10
N ALA A 125 -11.71 11.91 -10.18
CA ALA A 125 -12.72 11.60 -11.19
C ALA A 125 -13.87 10.78 -10.62
N VAL A 126 -13.59 9.79 -9.75
CA VAL A 126 -14.63 8.99 -9.07
C VAL A 126 -15.45 9.85 -8.11
N ILE A 127 -14.80 10.75 -7.35
CA ILE A 127 -15.50 11.70 -6.47
C ILE A 127 -16.41 12.62 -7.29
N ALA A 128 -15.90 13.19 -8.38
CA ALA A 128 -16.67 14.05 -9.27
C ALA A 128 -17.85 13.30 -9.90
N LEU A 129 -17.65 12.05 -10.33
CA LEU A 129 -18.71 11.18 -10.83
C LEU A 129 -19.78 10.94 -9.76
N SER A 130 -19.39 10.63 -8.53
CA SER A 130 -20.29 10.44 -7.40
C SER A 130 -21.16 11.67 -7.12
N ILE A 131 -20.56 12.87 -7.16
CA ILE A 131 -21.28 14.14 -7.00
C ILE A 131 -22.24 14.35 -8.17
N TYR A 132 -21.77 14.14 -9.41
CA TYR A 132 -22.56 14.34 -10.62
C TYR A 132 -23.82 13.48 -10.67
N ILE A 133 -23.72 12.20 -10.29
CA ILE A 133 -24.87 11.29 -10.25
C ILE A 133 -25.67 11.36 -8.94
N GLY A 134 -25.21 12.15 -7.95
CA GLY A 134 -25.83 12.23 -6.63
C GLY A 134 -25.77 10.93 -5.82
N SER A 135 -24.76 10.08 -6.04
CA SER A 135 -24.63 8.78 -5.39
C SER A 135 -23.20 8.46 -4.98
N ILE A 136 -23.05 7.96 -3.75
CA ILE A 136 -21.78 7.47 -3.22
C ILE A 136 -21.32 6.14 -3.85
N LEU A 137 -22.20 5.48 -4.62
CA LEU A 137 -21.97 4.13 -5.13
C LEU A 137 -20.62 3.94 -5.86
N PRO A 138 -20.16 4.85 -6.75
CA PRO A 138 -18.83 4.73 -7.35
C PRO A 138 -17.67 4.63 -6.34
N MET A 139 -17.74 5.37 -5.23
CA MET A 139 -16.70 5.34 -4.19
C MET A 139 -16.67 4.01 -3.43
N TRP A 140 -17.77 3.25 -3.41
CA TRP A 140 -17.77 1.90 -2.83
C TRP A 140 -16.91 0.92 -3.64
N PHE A 141 -16.71 1.18 -4.93
CA PHE A 141 -15.93 0.30 -5.80
C PHE A 141 -14.49 0.77 -6.02
N VAL A 142 -14.20 2.05 -5.86
CA VAL A 142 -12.87 2.62 -6.11
C VAL A 142 -12.42 3.54 -4.98
N GLY A 143 -11.20 3.30 -4.50
CA GLY A 143 -10.49 4.16 -3.56
C GLY A 143 -10.47 3.67 -2.11
N PRO A 144 -10.58 4.57 -1.12
CA PRO A 144 -10.51 4.23 0.30
C PRO A 144 -11.49 3.17 0.78
N LEU A 145 -12.77 3.31 0.44
CA LEU A 145 -13.84 2.47 0.97
C LEU A 145 -13.63 0.96 0.70
N PRO A 146 -13.36 0.51 -0.54
CA PRO A 146 -13.08 -0.90 -0.80
C PRO A 146 -11.86 -1.45 -0.07
N THR A 147 -10.88 -0.60 0.21
CA THR A 147 -9.73 -0.99 1.06
C THR A 147 -10.17 -1.21 2.50
N MET A 148 -10.99 -0.31 3.06
CA MET A 148 -11.44 -0.34 4.46
C MET A 148 -12.33 -1.54 4.80
N TYR A 149 -13.40 -1.77 4.04
CA TYR A 149 -14.32 -2.86 4.37
C TYR A 149 -13.75 -4.24 3.99
N GLY A 150 -12.69 -4.30 3.18
CA GLY A 150 -12.02 -5.54 2.78
C GLY A 150 -10.80 -5.93 3.63
N ALA A 151 -10.48 -5.15 4.68
CA ALA A 151 -9.21 -5.23 5.40
C ALA A 151 -9.14 -6.31 6.48
N GLY A 152 -10.23 -6.54 7.22
CA GLY A 152 -10.21 -7.34 8.46
C GLY A 152 -9.54 -8.72 8.31
N LEU A 153 -9.88 -9.48 7.27
CA LEU A 153 -9.28 -10.80 7.02
C LEU A 153 -7.76 -10.73 6.74
N HIS A 154 -7.31 -9.68 6.05
CA HIS A 154 -5.88 -9.47 5.82
C HIS A 154 -5.14 -9.15 7.12
N ILE A 155 -5.74 -8.39 8.04
CA ILE A 155 -5.12 -8.09 9.32
C ILE A 155 -5.06 -9.33 10.21
N ILE A 156 -6.13 -10.13 10.30
CA ILE A 156 -6.11 -11.37 11.08
C ILE A 156 -4.99 -12.30 10.61
N THR A 157 -4.86 -12.47 9.29
CA THR A 157 -3.84 -13.36 8.71
C THR A 157 -2.44 -12.74 8.69
N GLY A 158 -2.33 -11.41 8.58
CA GLY A 158 -1.05 -10.70 8.59
C GLY A 158 -0.48 -10.47 9.99
N LEU A 159 -1.30 -10.39 11.03
CA LEU A 159 -0.82 -10.26 12.41
C LEU A 159 -0.01 -11.47 12.87
N THR A 160 -0.13 -12.63 12.22
CA THR A 160 0.73 -13.78 12.52
C THR A 160 2.15 -13.61 11.94
N GLN A 161 2.35 -12.65 11.03
CA GLN A 161 3.64 -12.34 10.43
C GLN A 161 4.38 -11.34 11.32
N HIS A 162 5.43 -11.81 11.97
CA HIS A 162 6.41 -11.01 12.73
C HIS A 162 5.89 -10.19 13.92
N SER A 163 4.57 -10.10 14.15
CA SER A 163 4.00 -9.24 15.19
C SER A 163 4.49 -9.62 16.57
N GLY A 164 5.07 -8.64 17.25
CA GLY A 164 5.57 -8.82 18.61
C GLY A 164 6.80 -9.73 18.71
N LEU A 165 7.51 -10.04 17.62
CA LEU A 165 8.86 -10.61 17.73
C LEU A 165 9.84 -9.57 18.32
N PRO A 166 10.91 -10.00 19.02
CA PRO A 166 11.97 -9.09 19.44
C PRO A 166 12.61 -8.44 18.21
N GLU A 167 12.67 -7.11 18.19
CA GLU A 167 13.34 -6.34 17.15
C GLU A 167 14.86 -6.34 17.41
N ASN A 168 15.66 -6.43 16.33
CA ASN A 168 17.12 -6.51 16.38
C ASN A 168 17.80 -5.17 16.11
#